data_AF-M8DM41-F1
#
_entry.id   AF-M8DM41-F1
#
_cell.length_a   1.000
_cell.length_b   1.000
_cell.length_c   1.000
_cell.angle_alpha   90.00
_cell.angle_beta   90.00
_cell.angle_gamma   90.00
#
_symmetry.space_group_name_H-M   'P 1'
#
loop_
_entity.id
_entity.type
_entity.pdbx_description
1 polymer ?
#
loop_
_entity_poly.entity_id
_entity_poly.type
_entity_poly.pdbx_seq_one_letter_code
_entity_poly.pdbx_strand_id
1 'polypeptide(L)'
;MLQMANYEFIRKQHFVLGKPIRQISRETGYSRQVIRKALTSTEFPVYKLSKPKPKPVIESVKPIILEWLRQDEQAPPKQRHTAKRIYQRLGFHGR
;
A
#
# COMPACT_ATOMS: atom_id res chain seq x y z
N MET A 1 -7.55 -7.78 -12.88
CA MET A 1 -7.07 -8.40 -11.63
C MET A 1 -8.22 -9.23 -11.07
N LEU A 2 -8.04 -10.53 -10.86
CA LEU A 2 -9.10 -11.39 -10.31
C LEU A 2 -9.37 -10.99 -8.85
N GLN A 3 -10.65 -10.90 -8.46
CA GLN A 3 -11.04 -10.73 -7.06
C GLN A 3 -10.72 -12.00 -6.25
N MET A 4 -10.50 -11.83 -4.94
CA MET A 4 -10.16 -12.90 -4.00
C MET A 4 -11.14 -14.09 -4.05
N ALA A 5 -12.44 -13.78 -4.11
CA ALA A 5 -13.50 -14.78 -4.21
C ALA A 5 -13.34 -15.70 -5.45
N ASN A 6 -12.74 -15.20 -6.54
CA ASN A 6 -12.55 -15.97 -7.76
C ASN A 6 -11.40 -16.97 -7.64
N TYR A 7 -10.35 -16.65 -6.87
CA TYR A 7 -9.22 -17.56 -6.64
C TYR A 7 -9.63 -18.76 -5.79
N GLU A 8 -10.35 -18.52 -4.69
CA GLU A 8 -10.84 -19.59 -3.81
C GLU A 8 -11.83 -20.48 -4.53
N PHE A 9 -12.73 -19.90 -5.33
CA PHE A 9 -13.67 -20.66 -6.15
C PHE A 9 -12.92 -21.58 -7.13
N ILE A 10 -11.96 -21.07 -7.90
CA ILE A 10 -11.17 -21.87 -8.85
C ILE A 10 -10.44 -23.02 -8.14
N ARG A 11 -9.82 -22.74 -6.99
CA ARG A 11 -9.13 -23.77 -6.19
C ARG A 11 -10.09 -24.85 -5.69
N LYS A 12 -11.26 -24.47 -5.18
CA LYS A 12 -12.29 -25.42 -4.74
C LYS A 12 -12.76 -26.31 -5.88
N GLN A 13 -13.00 -25.74 -7.07
CA GLN A 13 -13.40 -26.53 -8.25
C GLN A 13 -12.33 -27.58 -8.64
N HIS A 14 -11.05 -27.24 -8.52
CA HIS A 14 -9.96 -28.16 -8.91
C HIS A 14 -9.60 -29.16 -7.80
N PHE A 15 -9.30 -28.69 -6.59
CA PHE A 15 -8.78 -29.55 -5.51
C PHE A 15 -9.87 -30.30 -4.75
N VAL A 16 -11.08 -29.74 -4.63
CA VAL A 16 -12.18 -30.39 -3.89
C VAL A 16 -13.10 -31.15 -4.84
N LEU A 17 -13.48 -30.53 -5.96
CA LEU A 17 -14.41 -31.14 -6.92
C LEU A 17 -13.72 -31.90 -8.06
N GLY A 18 -12.39 -31.92 -8.11
CA GLY A 18 -11.61 -32.71 -9.07
C GLY A 18 -11.77 -32.29 -10.54
N LYS A 19 -12.33 -31.10 -10.81
CA LYS A 19 -12.61 -30.69 -12.19
C LYS A 19 -11.33 -30.36 -12.96
N PRO A 20 -11.19 -30.79 -14.22
CA PRO A 20 -10.05 -30.43 -15.05
C PRO A 20 -10.07 -28.94 -15.41
N ILE A 21 -8.88 -28.34 -15.57
CA ILE A 21 -8.70 -26.91 -15.92
C ILE A 21 -9.52 -26.49 -17.14
N ARG A 22 -9.66 -27.38 -18.13
CA ARG A 22 -10.45 -27.13 -19.35
C ARG A 22 -11.93 -26.93 -19.04
N GLN A 23 -12.49 -27.68 -18.10
CA GLN A 23 -13.87 -27.55 -17.66
C GLN A 23 -14.07 -26.26 -16.86
N ILE A 24 -13.18 -25.98 -15.91
CA ILE A 24 -13.23 -24.73 -15.12
C ILE A 24 -13.17 -23.50 -16.03
N SER A 25 -12.35 -23.54 -17.08
CA SER A 25 -12.25 -22.46 -18.07
C SER A 25 -13.55 -22.21 -18.83
N ARG A 26 -14.28 -23.28 -19.17
CA ARG A 26 -15.58 -23.17 -19.84
C ARG A 26 -16.66 -22.63 -18.90
N GLU A 27 -16.68 -23.08 -17.65
CA GLU A 27 -17.67 -22.67 -16.65
C GLU A 27 -17.47 -21.23 -16.17
N THR A 28 -16.20 -20.81 -15.98
CA THR A 28 -15.87 -19.49 -15.40
C THR A 28 -15.56 -18.42 -16.45
N GLY A 29 -15.35 -18.80 -17.71
CA GLY A 29 -14.92 -17.89 -18.78
C GLY A 29 -13.45 -17.43 -18.66
N TYR A 30 -12.72 -17.82 -17.62
CA TYR A 30 -11.32 -17.44 -17.46
C TYR A 30 -10.40 -18.24 -18.37
N SER A 31 -9.34 -17.58 -18.85
CA SER A 31 -8.32 -18.26 -19.64
C SER A 31 -7.62 -19.34 -18.82
N ARG A 32 -7.17 -20.40 -19.49
CA ARG A 32 -6.44 -21.50 -18.83
C ARG A 32 -5.17 -21.01 -18.12
N GLN A 33 -4.54 -19.95 -18.60
CA GLN A 33 -3.37 -19.33 -17.96
C GLN A 33 -3.72 -18.70 -16.62
N VAL A 34 -4.87 -18.00 -16.55
CA VAL A 34 -5.38 -17.41 -15.31
C VAL A 34 -5.74 -18.48 -14.28
N ILE A 35 -6.37 -19.58 -14.71
CA ILE A 35 -6.70 -20.70 -13.84
C ILE A 35 -5.43 -21.37 -13.30
N ARG A 36 -4.44 -21.66 -14.16
CA ARG A 36 -3.14 -22.18 -13.69
C ARG A 36 -2.49 -21.24 -12.69
N LYS A 37 -2.49 -19.93 -12.97
CA LYS A 37 -1.98 -18.92 -12.03
C LYS A 37 -2.70 -19.02 -10.69
N ALA A 38 -4.03 -19.15 -10.68
CA ALA A 38 -4.81 -19.28 -9.45
C ALA A 38 -4.57 -20.57 -8.66
N LEU A 39 -4.22 -21.66 -9.35
CA LEU A 39 -3.86 -22.94 -8.72
C LEU A 39 -2.43 -22.91 -8.16
N THR A 40 -1.49 -22.23 -8.82
CA THR A 40 -0.07 -22.19 -8.42
C THR A 40 0.25 -21.07 -7.45
N SER A 41 -0.42 -19.91 -7.55
CA SER A 41 -0.12 -18.77 -6.69
C SER A 41 -0.62 -19.05 -5.29
N THR A 42 0.24 -19.40 -4.34
CA THR A 42 -0.11 -19.46 -2.91
C THR A 42 -0.32 -18.06 -2.33
N GLU A 43 0.36 -17.06 -2.89
CA GLU A 43 0.38 -15.70 -2.40
C GLU A 43 -0.76 -14.83 -2.93
N PHE A 44 -1.31 -14.03 -2.02
CA PHE A 44 -2.30 -13.01 -2.31
C PHE A 44 -1.69 -11.93 -3.20
N PRO A 45 -2.43 -11.40 -4.19
CA PRO A 45 -1.98 -10.22 -4.92
C PRO A 45 -2.03 -9.00 -3.98
N VAL A 46 -0.96 -8.80 -3.21
CA VAL A 46 -0.78 -7.60 -2.40
C VAL A 46 -0.50 -6.45 -3.34
N TYR A 47 -1.31 -5.40 -3.26
CA TYR A 47 -1.02 -4.15 -3.95
C TYR A 47 0.26 -3.56 -3.35
N LYS A 48 1.40 -3.81 -4.01
CA LYS A 48 2.68 -3.20 -3.67
C LYS A 48 2.88 -1.99 -4.56
N LEU A 49 2.85 -0.80 -3.98
CA LEU A 49 3.34 0.40 -4.67
C LEU A 49 4.83 0.21 -4.93
N SER A 50 5.24 0.25 -6.20
CA SER A 50 6.66 0.13 -6.58
C SER A 50 7.48 1.34 -6.16
N LYS A 51 6.82 2.50 -5.99
CA LYS A 51 7.43 3.75 -5.54
C LYS A 51 6.52 4.45 -4.54
N PRO A 52 7.08 5.15 -3.54
CA PRO A 52 6.30 6.03 -2.68
C PRO A 52 5.63 7.13 -3.52
N LYS A 53 4.42 7.55 -3.15
CA LYS A 53 3.75 8.68 -3.80
C LYS A 53 4.58 9.96 -3.55
N PRO A 54 4.76 10.83 -4.55
CA PRO A 54 5.42 12.12 -4.34
C PRO A 54 4.62 12.95 -3.34
N LYS A 55 5.30 13.62 -2.41
CA LYS A 55 4.67 14.51 -1.43
C LYS A 55 5.22 15.94 -1.62
N PRO A 56 4.90 16.63 -2.73
CA PRO A 56 5.60 17.84 -3.16
C PRO A 56 5.54 18.98 -2.12
N VAL A 57 4.40 19.15 -1.45
CA VAL A 57 4.24 20.21 -0.44
C VAL A 57 5.10 19.94 0.79
N ILE A 58 5.03 18.72 1.35
CA ILE A 58 5.76 18.42 2.58
C ILE A 58 7.26 18.22 2.34
N GLU A 59 7.67 17.73 1.17
CA GLU A 59 9.07 17.50 0.84
C GLU A 59 9.91 18.79 0.90
N SER A 60 9.34 19.93 0.48
CA SER A 60 10.01 21.23 0.55
C SER A 60 10.28 21.72 1.98
N VAL A 61 9.34 21.49 2.90
CA VAL A 61 9.41 21.98 4.29
C VAL A 61 9.93 20.94 5.28
N LYS A 62 10.00 19.67 4.89
CA LYS A 62 10.50 18.56 5.71
C LYS A 62 11.88 18.83 6.33
N PRO A 63 12.91 19.33 5.62
CA PRO A 63 14.21 19.59 6.25
C PRO A 63 14.13 20.64 7.36
N ILE A 64 13.30 21.68 7.19
CA ILE A 64 13.09 22.74 8.19
C ILE A 64 12.42 22.17 9.45
N ILE A 65 11.39 21.35 9.26
CA ILE A 65 10.69 20.69 10.39
C ILE A 65 11.64 19.77 11.16
N LEU A 66 12.46 18.98 10.45
CA LEU A 66 13.42 18.08 11.08
C LEU A 66 14.45 18.83 11.91
N GLU A 67 14.91 19.98 11.42
CA GLU A 67 15.86 20.82 12.14
C GLU A 67 15.25 21.37 13.45
N TRP A 68 14.01 21.88 13.41
CA TRP A 68 13.33 22.32 14.63
C TRP A 68 13.10 21.19 15.63
N LEU A 69 12.74 19.99 15.15
CA LEU A 69 12.55 18.84 16.04
C LEU A 69 13.86 18.41 16.71
N ARG A 70 14.99 18.45 16.00
CA ARG A 70 16.31 18.17 16.61
C ARG A 70 16.69 19.22 17.66
N GLN A 71 16.38 20.48 17.41
CA GLN A 71 16.60 21.56 18.39
C GLN A 71 15.69 21.38 19.62
N ASP A 72 14.45 20.93 19.42
CA ASP A 72 13.51 20.65 20.50
C ASP A 72 13.95 19.48 21.40
N GLU A 73 14.61 18.46 20.84
CA GLU A 73 15.15 17.35 21.64
C GLU A 73 16.15 17.84 22.70
N GLN A 74 16.96 18.84 22.35
CA GLN A 74 17.96 19.45 23.23
C GLN A 74 17.37 20.55 24.13
N ALA A 75 16.17 21.05 23.82
CA ALA A 75 15.52 22.10 24.59
C ALA A 75 14.78 21.56 25.83
N PRO A 76 14.69 22.35 26.91
CA PRO A 76 13.83 22.05 28.06
C PRO A 76 12.38 21.80 27.63
N PRO A 77 11.61 20.93 28.32
CA PRO A 77 10.26 20.53 27.90
C PRO A 77 9.29 21.69 27.63
N LYS A 78 9.45 22.81 28.34
CA LYS A 78 8.61 24.02 28.17
C LYS A 78 8.94 24.85 26.93
N GLN A 79 10.11 24.65 26.31
CA GLN A 79 10.59 25.39 25.14
C GLN A 79 10.44 24.59 23.83
N ARG A 80 10.04 23.33 23.90
CA ARG A 80 9.80 22.48 22.73
C ARG A 80 8.60 22.96 21.95
N HIS A 81 8.67 22.92 20.62
CA HIS A 81 7.56 23.29 19.78
C HIS A 81 6.47 22.22 19.84
N THR A 82 5.22 22.65 19.85
CA THR A 82 4.08 21.79 19.56
C THR A 82 3.80 21.76 18.06
N ALA A 83 3.06 20.77 17.58
CA ALA A 83 2.64 20.70 16.16
C ALA A 83 1.99 22.00 15.68
N LYS A 84 1.18 22.66 16.54
CA LYS A 84 0.58 23.97 16.26
C LYS A 84 1.62 25.07 16.07
N ARG A 85 2.67 25.12 16.91
CA ARG A 85 3.75 26.10 16.80
C ARG A 85 4.59 25.89 15.54
N ILE A 86 4.90 24.63 15.20
CA ILE A 86 5.59 24.28 13.95
C ILE A 86 4.76 24.75 12.74
N TYR A 87 3.45 24.45 12.72
CA TYR A 87 2.55 24.90 11.65
C TYR A 87 2.53 26.43 11.49
N GLN A 88 2.38 27.16 12.61
CA GLN A 88 2.40 28.62 12.58
C GLN A 88 3.73 29.17 12.03
N ARG A 89 4.86 28.60 12.47
CA ARG A 89 6.20 29.02 12.05
C ARG A 89 6.47 28.74 10.57
N LEU A 90 5.98 27.62 10.04
CA LEU A 90 6.01 27.34 8.59
C LEU A 90 5.18 28.34 7.78
N GLY A 91 4.00 28.73 8.29
CA GLY A 91 3.15 29.73 7.64
C GLY A 91 3.79 31.13 7.55
N PHE A 92 4.67 31.48 8.49
CA PHE A 92 5.47 32.71 8.42
C PHE A 92 6.68 32.60 7.47
N HIS A 93 7.24 31.40 7.29
CA HIS A 93 8.43 31.17 6.47
C HIS A 93 8.15 31.06 4.97
N GLY A 94 6.89 30.86 4.58
CA GLY A 94 6.44 30.68 3.20
C GLY A 94 5.74 31.89 2.58
N ARG A 95 6.01 33.11 3.07
CA ARG A 95 5.63 34.38 2.43
C ARG A 95 6.85 35.08 1.86
#